data_AF-A0A1T5P9W5-F1
#
_entry.id   AF-A0A1T5P9W5-F1
#
_cell.length_a   1.000
_cell.length_b   1.000
_cell.length_c   1.000
_cell.angle_alpha   90.00
_cell.angle_beta   90.00
_cell.angle_gamma   90.00
#
_symmetry.space_group_name_H-M   'P 1'
#
loop_
_entity.id
_entity.type
_entity.pdbx_description
1 polymer ?
#
loop_
_entity_poly.entity_id
_entity_poly.type
_entity_poly.pdbx_seq_one_letter_code
_entity_poly.pdbx_strand_id
1 'polypeptide(L)'
;MYPSFITLVNSDTSGTRLLKICGHEFKAFDYDWYIEDAIMLAKCWKPHQITYRRILHLRTWIRENYQHGHEIPYKHLRSLHGCKHWVESVIHKEYKYADETFKSNYEEMLTNNTLIFLRGNSS
;
A
#
# COMPACT_ATOMS: atom_id res chain seq x y z
N MET A 1 -1.95 19.37 3.84
CA MET A 1 -3.24 19.01 4.46
C MET A 1 -3.59 17.59 4.05
N TYR A 2 -3.91 16.73 5.01
CA TYR A 2 -4.24 15.33 4.77
C TYR A 2 -5.61 15.14 4.10
N PRO A 3 -5.82 14.06 3.31
CA PRO A 3 -7.16 13.69 2.83
C PRO A 3 -8.13 13.41 3.98
N SER A 4 -9.43 13.50 3.74
CA SER A 4 -10.47 13.35 4.77
C SER A 4 -10.49 12.00 5.48
N PHE A 5 -9.93 10.94 4.87
CA PHE A 5 -9.81 9.61 5.48
C PHE A 5 -8.58 9.48 6.39
N ILE A 6 -7.81 10.55 6.59
CA ILE A 6 -6.63 10.61 7.46
C ILE A 6 -6.81 11.72 8.49
N THR A 7 -6.51 11.42 9.74
CA THR A 7 -6.39 12.41 10.81
C THR A 7 -5.01 12.31 11.43
N LEU A 8 -4.28 13.42 11.54
CA LEU A 8 -3.07 13.48 12.38
C LEU A 8 -3.52 13.57 13.84
N VAL A 9 -3.23 12.54 14.62
CA VAL A 9 -3.59 12.47 16.05
C VAL A 9 -2.52 13.15 16.90
N ASN A 10 -1.26 12.82 16.64
CA ASN A 10 -0.11 13.38 17.35
C ASN A 10 1.16 13.30 16.48
N SER A 11 2.18 14.06 16.84
CA SER A 11 3.53 13.98 16.28
C SER A 11 4.54 14.23 17.39
N ASP A 12 5.58 13.41 17.49
CA ASP A 12 6.66 13.62 18.44
C ASP A 12 7.82 14.42 17.83
N THR A 13 8.79 14.79 18.67
CA THR A 13 9.97 15.56 18.28
C THR A 13 10.93 14.80 17.37
N SER A 14 10.77 13.47 17.23
CA SER A 14 11.57 12.63 16.33
C SER A 14 11.00 12.53 14.92
N GLY A 15 9.90 13.25 14.62
CA GLY A 15 9.21 13.18 13.33
C GLY A 15 8.25 12.01 13.21
N THR A 16 8.12 11.17 14.24
CA THR A 16 7.14 10.08 14.26
C THR A 16 5.74 10.65 14.42
N ARG A 17 4.81 10.20 13.58
CA ARG A 17 3.42 10.66 13.52
C ARG A 17 2.47 9.53 13.87
N LEU A 18 1.50 9.82 14.73
CA LEU A 18 0.35 8.96 14.95
C LEU A 18 -0.78 9.41 14.03
N LEU A 19 -1.12 8.57 13.05
CA LEU A 19 -2.18 8.82 12.09
C LEU A 19 -3.39 7.95 12.42
N LYS A 20 -4.59 8.46 12.15
CA LYS A 20 -5.81 7.66 12.09
C LYS A 20 -6.23 7.52 10.63
N ILE A 21 -6.04 6.33 10.07
CA ILE A 21 -6.29 6.00 8.66
C ILE A 21 -7.58 5.20 8.58
N CYS A 22 -8.62 5.76 7.95
CA CYS A 22 -9.95 5.12 7.89
C CYS A 22 -10.42 4.65 9.27
N GLY A 23 -10.22 5.47 10.30
CA GLY A 23 -10.60 5.15 11.68
C GLY A 23 -9.61 4.29 12.48
N HIS A 24 -8.56 3.75 11.86
CA HIS A 24 -7.59 2.86 12.51
C HIS A 24 -6.28 3.59 12.80
N GLU A 25 -5.71 3.37 13.98
CA GLU A 25 -4.43 4.00 14.35
C GLU A 25 -3.26 3.36 13.59
N PHE A 26 -2.35 4.22 13.14
CA PHE A 26 -1.13 3.86 12.45
C PHE A 26 0.02 4.75 12.91
N LYS A 27 1.11 4.11 13.36
CA LYS A 27 2.33 4.83 13.75
C LYS A 27 3.25 4.92 12.53
N ALA A 28 3.31 6.11 11.94
CA ALA A 28 4.21 6.44 10.84
C ALA A 28 5.54 6.97 11.39
N PHE A 29 6.58 6.15 11.33
CA PHE A 29 7.94 6.59 11.67
C PHE A 29 8.47 7.56 10.61
N ASP A 30 9.44 8.41 10.99
CA ASP A 30 10.01 9.44 10.10
C ASP A 30 10.61 8.86 8.81
N TYR A 31 11.21 7.67 8.88
CA TYR A 31 11.77 6.96 7.73
C TYR A 31 10.72 6.21 6.87
N ASP A 32 9.45 6.18 7.26
CA ASP A 32 8.39 5.47 6.53
C ASP A 32 7.69 6.38 5.51
N TRP A 33 8.44 6.98 4.59
CA TRP A 33 7.86 7.85 3.55
C TRP A 33 6.88 7.10 2.62
N TYR A 34 6.94 5.77 2.58
CA TYR A 34 6.07 4.92 1.77
C TYR A 34 4.58 5.06 2.13
N ILE A 35 4.27 5.40 3.39
CA ILE A 35 2.87 5.63 3.79
C ILE A 35 2.30 6.90 3.16
N GLU A 36 3.11 7.94 2.97
CA GLU A 36 2.66 9.17 2.31
C GLU A 36 2.36 8.91 0.84
N ASP A 37 3.23 8.16 0.15
CA ASP A 37 3.00 7.75 -1.23
C ASP A 37 1.70 6.92 -1.35
N ALA A 38 1.48 5.97 -0.44
CA ALA A 38 0.24 5.19 -0.42
C ALA A 38 -1.02 6.05 -0.17
N ILE A 39 -0.96 7.02 0.75
CA ILE A 39 -2.05 7.96 1.02
C ILE A 39 -2.32 8.83 -0.21
N MET A 40 -1.29 9.30 -0.89
CA MET A 40 -1.41 10.15 -2.08
C MET A 40 -2.07 9.42 -3.25
N LEU A 41 -1.76 8.14 -3.45
CA LEU A 41 -2.42 7.31 -4.46
C LEU A 41 -3.88 7.03 -4.07
N ALA A 42 -4.12 6.68 -2.80
CA ALA A 42 -5.46 6.39 -2.29
C ALA A 42 -6.40 7.60 -2.35
N LYS A 43 -5.86 8.83 -2.28
CA LYS A 43 -6.61 10.08 -2.49
C LYS A 43 -7.33 10.14 -3.84
N CYS A 44 -6.82 9.44 -4.86
CA CYS A 44 -7.43 9.43 -6.19
C CYS A 44 -8.59 8.42 -6.33
N TRP A 45 -8.80 7.54 -5.35
CA TRP A 45 -9.84 6.52 -5.41
C TRP A 45 -11.21 7.07 -5.01
N LYS A 46 -12.28 6.37 -5.38
CA LYS A 46 -13.63 6.72 -4.90
C LYS A 46 -13.70 6.49 -3.37
N PRO A 47 -14.44 7.31 -2.61
CA PRO A 47 -14.46 7.20 -1.14
C PRO A 47 -14.74 5.78 -0.60
N HIS A 48 -15.71 5.06 -1.17
CA HIS A 48 -16.05 3.68 -0.77
C HIS A 48 -14.95 2.64 -1.08
N GLN A 49 -13.98 2.99 -1.91
CA GLN A 49 -12.84 2.13 -2.24
C GLN A 49 -11.69 2.29 -1.23
N ILE A 50 -11.69 3.36 -0.44
CA ILE A 50 -10.60 3.69 0.46
C ILE A 50 -10.79 2.93 1.76
N THR A 51 -9.87 2.01 2.05
CA THR A 51 -9.87 1.23 3.29
C THR A 51 -8.47 1.16 3.87
N TYR A 52 -8.39 1.02 5.20
CA TYR A 52 -7.12 0.87 5.92
C TYR A 52 -6.26 -0.25 5.34
N ARG A 53 -6.86 -1.43 5.11
CA ARG A 53 -6.16 -2.61 4.57
C ARG A 53 -5.56 -2.37 3.19
N ARG A 54 -6.27 -1.66 2.30
CA ARG A 54 -5.76 -1.34 0.95
C ARG A 54 -4.59 -0.37 1.01
N ILE A 55 -4.67 0.65 1.87
CA ILE A 55 -3.59 1.64 2.05
C ILE A 55 -2.33 0.96 2.58
N LEU A 56 -2.46 0.13 3.62
CA LEU A 56 -1.31 -0.60 4.16
C LEU A 56 -0.70 -1.58 3.17
N HIS A 57 -1.54 -2.32 2.45
CA HIS A 57 -1.06 -3.24 1.43
C HIS A 57 -0.27 -2.50 0.34
N LEU A 58 -0.79 -1.36 -0.13
CA LEU A 58 -0.09 -0.51 -1.09
C LEU A 58 1.23 0.02 -0.53
N ARG A 59 1.23 0.50 0.72
CA ARG A 59 2.45 0.95 1.41
C ARG A 59 3.51 -0.15 1.50
N THR A 60 3.11 -1.39 1.80
CA THR A 60 4.03 -2.54 1.85
C THR A 60 4.71 -2.75 0.51
N TRP A 61 3.95 -2.82 -0.58
CA TRP A 61 4.54 -3.06 -1.90
C TRP A 61 5.33 -1.88 -2.44
N ILE A 62 4.99 -0.65 -2.04
CA ILE A 62 5.83 0.53 -2.30
C ILE A 62 7.18 0.33 -1.63
N ARG A 63 7.19 -0.06 -0.34
CA ARG A 63 8.43 -0.35 0.37
C ARG A 63 9.25 -1.43 -0.33
N GLU A 64 8.67 -2.58 -0.66
CA GLU A 64 9.41 -3.68 -1.32
C GLU A 64 10.01 -3.23 -2.67
N ASN A 65 9.23 -2.50 -3.49
CA ASN A 65 9.71 -1.94 -4.75
C ASN A 65 10.94 -1.03 -4.59
N TYR A 66 11.02 -0.26 -3.50
CA TYR A 66 12.19 0.56 -3.18
C TYR A 66 13.33 -0.24 -2.55
N GLN A 67 13.07 -1.02 -1.51
CA GLN A 67 14.09 -1.71 -0.72
C GLN A 67 14.86 -2.74 -1.54
N HIS A 68 14.22 -3.35 -2.53
CA HIS A 68 14.85 -4.33 -3.41
C HIS A 68 15.29 -3.75 -4.76
N GLY A 69 15.19 -2.42 -4.95
CA GLY A 69 15.71 -1.74 -6.14
C GLY A 69 14.99 -2.10 -7.44
N HIS A 70 13.70 -2.41 -7.38
CA HIS A 70 12.93 -2.80 -8.58
C HIS A 70 12.57 -1.64 -9.49
N GLU A 71 12.45 -0.43 -8.91
CA GLU A 71 12.22 0.83 -9.61
C GLU A 71 10.97 0.85 -10.52
N ILE A 72 9.95 0.04 -10.23
CA ILE A 72 8.72 0.00 -11.03
C ILE A 72 7.91 1.28 -10.77
N PRO A 73 7.63 2.11 -11.79
CA PRO A 73 7.02 3.43 -11.61
C PRO A 73 5.53 3.34 -11.24
N TYR A 74 5.12 4.09 -10.21
CA TYR A 74 3.74 4.03 -9.69
C TYR A 74 3.10 5.37 -9.35
N LYS A 75 3.88 6.46 -9.27
CA LYS A 75 3.40 7.77 -8.78
C LYS A 75 2.26 8.37 -9.63
N HIS A 76 2.05 7.89 -10.85
CA HIS A 76 1.01 8.36 -11.77
C HIS A 76 -0.30 7.56 -11.67
N LEU A 77 -0.34 6.48 -10.87
CA LEU A 77 -1.51 5.60 -10.78
C LEU A 77 -2.65 6.29 -10.02
N ARG A 78 -3.77 6.50 -10.70
CA ARG A 78 -4.94 7.20 -10.12
C ARG A 78 -6.11 6.29 -9.80
N SER A 79 -6.07 5.03 -10.22
CA SER A 79 -7.19 4.09 -10.06
C SER A 79 -6.81 2.93 -9.15
N LEU A 80 -7.81 2.43 -8.41
CA LEU A 80 -7.67 1.23 -7.57
C LEU A 80 -7.16 0.04 -8.39
N HIS A 81 -7.68 -0.10 -9.60
CA HIS A 81 -7.29 -1.16 -10.54
C HIS A 81 -5.84 -1.02 -11.01
N GLY A 82 -5.39 0.21 -11.30
CA GLY A 82 -3.99 0.47 -11.65
C GLY A 82 -3.04 0.13 -10.50
N CYS A 83 -3.40 0.49 -9.26
CA CYS A 83 -2.63 0.12 -8.07
C CYS A 83 -2.57 -1.41 -7.86
N LYS A 84 -3.68 -2.13 -8.08
CA LYS A 84 -3.71 -3.61 -8.03
C LYS A 84 -2.69 -4.22 -9.00
N HIS A 85 -2.73 -3.80 -10.26
CA HIS A 85 -1.83 -4.32 -11.30
C HIS A 85 -0.38 -3.95 -11.09
N TRP A 86 -0.13 -2.75 -10.57
CA TRP A 86 1.22 -2.36 -10.20
C TRP A 86 1.76 -3.25 -9.06
N VAL A 87 0.97 -3.53 -8.03
CA VAL A 87 1.37 -4.48 -6.97
C VAL A 87 1.69 -5.87 -7.55
N GLU A 88 0.87 -6.38 -8.47
CA GLU A 88 1.16 -7.64 -9.18
C GLU A 88 2.52 -7.58 -9.89
N SER A 89 2.83 -6.46 -10.54
CA SER A 89 4.12 -6.27 -11.22
C SER A 89 5.30 -6.31 -10.24
N VAL A 90 5.16 -5.73 -9.05
CA VAL A 90 6.18 -5.83 -7.98
C VAL A 90 6.29 -7.27 -7.49
N ILE A 91 5.17 -7.96 -7.22
CA ILE A 91 5.17 -9.38 -6.83
C ILE A 91 5.88 -10.24 -7.89
N HIS A 92 5.56 -10.09 -9.17
CA HIS A 92 6.24 -10.84 -10.22
C HIS A 92 7.74 -10.57 -10.24
N LYS A 93 8.15 -9.32 -9.97
CA LYS A 93 9.56 -8.95 -9.94
C LYS A 93 10.29 -9.53 -8.72
N GLU A 94 9.69 -9.47 -7.53
CA GLU A 94 10.22 -10.08 -6.30
C GLU A 94 10.50 -11.57 -6.49
N TYR A 95 9.56 -12.28 -7.12
CA TYR A 95 9.61 -13.73 -7.22
C TYR A 95 10.16 -14.24 -8.56
N LYS A 96 10.63 -13.36 -9.46
CA LYS A 96 11.10 -13.72 -10.81
C LYS A 96 12.19 -14.81 -10.81
N TYR A 97 13.05 -14.79 -9.80
CA TYR A 97 14.17 -15.71 -9.64
C TYR A 97 14.04 -16.58 -8.39
N ALA A 98 12.84 -16.65 -7.81
CA ALA A 98 12.61 -17.43 -6.61
C ALA A 98 12.63 -18.92 -6.97
N ASP A 99 13.41 -19.70 -6.23
CA ASP A 99 13.44 -21.17 -6.37
C ASP A 99 12.05 -21.78 -6.13
N GLU A 100 11.85 -23.02 -6.57
CA GLU A 100 10.58 -23.76 -6.44
C GLU A 100 10.02 -23.73 -5.00
N THR A 101 10.90 -23.70 -3.99
CA THR A 101 10.56 -23.56 -2.56
C THR A 101 9.72 -22.33 -2.23
N PHE A 102 9.77 -21.27 -3.06
CA PHE A 102 9.07 -20.01 -2.84
C PHE A 102 7.84 -19.81 -3.73
N LYS A 103 7.52 -20.80 -4.58
CA LYS A 103 6.37 -20.72 -5.51
C LYS A 103 5.03 -20.58 -4.77
N SER A 104 4.86 -21.27 -3.64
CA SER A 104 3.65 -21.14 -2.80
C SER A 104 3.48 -19.71 -2.27
N ASN A 105 4.56 -19.08 -1.82
CA ASN A 105 4.55 -17.71 -1.32
C ASN A 105 4.16 -16.73 -2.43
N TYR A 106 4.67 -16.92 -3.65
CA TYR A 106 4.29 -16.12 -4.81
C TYR A 106 2.79 -16.20 -5.12
N GLU A 107 2.23 -17.41 -5.18
CA GLU A 107 0.80 -17.63 -5.43
C GLU A 107 -0.08 -17.06 -4.31
N GLU A 108 0.37 -17.18 -3.05
CA GLU A 108 -0.28 -16.58 -1.89
C GLU A 108 -0.31 -15.04 -1.99
N MET A 109 0.81 -14.41 -2.35
CA MET A 109 0.88 -12.95 -2.48
C MET A 109 -0.05 -12.42 -3.57
N LEU A 110 -0.12 -13.09 -4.73
CA LEU A 110 -1.06 -12.74 -5.80
C LEU A 110 -2.53 -12.92 -5.37
N THR A 111 -2.82 -14.01 -4.66
CA THR A 111 -4.16 -14.28 -4.13
C THR A 111 -4.57 -13.22 -3.12
N ASN A 112 -3.70 -12.89 -2.17
CA ASN A 112 -3.95 -11.87 -1.16
C ASN A 112 -4.15 -10.49 -1.80
N ASN A 113 -3.32 -10.12 -2.79
CA ASN A 113 -3.49 -8.89 -3.55
C ASN A 113 -4.89 -8.81 -4.20
N THR A 114 -5.30 -9.91 -4.84
CA THR A 114 -6.61 -10.02 -5.47
C THR A 114 -7.74 -9.84 -4.45
N LEU A 115 -7.67 -10.50 -3.30
CA LEU A 115 -8.68 -10.39 -2.24
C LEU A 115 -8.77 -8.98 -1.64
N ILE A 116 -7.63 -8.33 -1.42
CA ILE A 116 -7.56 -6.97 -0.85
C ILE A 116 -8.19 -5.94 -1.79
N PHE A 117 -7.92 -6.06 -3.09
CA PHE A 117 -8.46 -5.12 -4.08
C PHE A 117 -9.89 -5.47 -4.53
N LEU A 118 -10.35 -6.73 -4.42
CA LEU A 118 -11.73 -7.15 -4.71
C LEU A 118 -12.76 -6.67 -3.68
N ARG A 119 -12.44 -6.72 -2.38
CA ARG A 119 -13.42 -6.45 -1.31
C ARG A 119 -13.75 -4.96 -1.18
N GLY A 120 -14.67 -4.49 -2.03
CA GLY A 120 -15.28 -3.16 -1.96
C GLY A 120 -16.73 -3.14 -1.46
N ASN A 121 -17.36 -4.30 -1.24
CA ASN A 121 -18.76 -4.40 -0.83
C ASN A 121 -18.88 -5.18 0.48
N SER A 122 -18.80 -4.48 1.60
CA SER A 122 -19.53 -4.87 2.79
C SER A 122 -20.05 -3.57 3.37
N SER A 123 -21.30 -3.30 3.01
CA SER A 123 -22.19 -2.24 3.49
C SER A 123 -22.22 -2.19 5.01
#